data_AF-A0AAP8MF86-F1
#
_entry.id   AF-A0AAP8MF86-F1
#
_cell.length_a   1.000
_cell.length_b   1.000
_cell.length_c   1.000
_cell.angle_alpha   90.00
_cell.angle_beta   90.00
_cell.angle_gamma   90.00
#
_symmetry.space_group_name_H-M   'P 1'
#
loop_
_entity.id
_entity.type
_entity.pdbx_description
1 polymer ?
#
loop_
_entity_poly.entity_id
_entity_poly.type
_entity_poly.pdbx_seq_one_letter_code
_entity_poly.pdbx_strand_id
1 'polypeptide(L)'
;MWATYADAPVFSALHGTMFGMIGSQRLKPLFGYTGFGGFQARLLDNGHVRLRGKKIGYFTDLASGDILETWDNPYTGETVEVFNFYNDRIRGCCQPSCRAQRSR
;
A
#
# COMPACT_ATOMS: atom_id res chain seq x y z
N MET A 1 0.07 7.86 11.14
CA MET A 1 -0.64 8.37 9.94
C MET A 1 0.31 8.30 8.76
N TRP A 2 -0.12 7.79 7.60
CA TRP A 2 0.77 7.57 6.44
C TRP A 2 1.14 8.85 5.68
N ALA A 3 0.50 9.99 5.98
CA ALA A 3 0.77 11.31 5.42
C ALA A 3 0.54 12.39 6.49
N THR A 4 1.03 13.61 6.27
CA THR A 4 0.84 14.77 7.17
C THR A 4 0.30 15.98 6.42
N TYR A 5 -0.44 16.86 7.10
CA TYR A 5 -0.84 18.17 6.57
C TYR A 5 0.21 19.26 6.81
N ALA A 6 1.25 18.98 7.60
CA ALA A 6 2.36 19.90 7.85
C ALA A 6 3.15 20.22 6.58
N ASP A 7 3.99 21.26 6.64
CA ASP A 7 4.77 21.75 5.49
C ASP A 7 5.88 20.81 5.03
N ALA A 8 6.46 20.06 5.97
CA ALA A 8 7.39 18.98 5.68
C ALA A 8 6.64 17.65 5.51
N PRO A 9 7.12 16.74 4.64
CA PRO A 9 6.59 15.39 4.56
C PRO A 9 6.90 14.60 5.84
N VAL A 10 6.05 13.60 6.13
CA VAL A 10 6.34 12.60 7.16
C VAL A 10 6.93 11.36 6.49
N PHE A 11 7.97 10.79 7.10
CA PHE A 11 8.55 9.53 6.68
C PHE A 11 8.03 8.39 7.54
N SER A 12 7.68 7.28 6.92
CA SER A 12 7.10 6.14 7.61
C SER A 12 7.49 4.82 6.94
N ALA A 13 7.61 3.79 7.76
CA ALA A 13 7.87 2.42 7.32
C ALA A 13 6.65 1.53 7.56
N LEU A 14 6.51 0.49 6.74
CA LEU A 14 5.59 -0.63 6.89
C LEU A 14 6.42 -1.89 6.94
N HIS A 15 6.08 -2.79 7.84
CA HIS A 15 6.62 -4.13 7.87
C HIS A 15 5.55 -5.08 8.38
N GLY A 16 5.40 -6.23 7.72
CA GLY A 16 4.51 -7.28 8.20
C GLY A 16 4.27 -8.38 7.19
N THR A 17 3.46 -9.36 7.60
CA THR A 17 3.03 -10.48 6.75
C THR A 17 1.76 -10.11 5.99
N MET A 18 1.77 -10.36 4.68
CA MET A 18 0.57 -10.26 3.86
C MET A 18 -0.19 -11.58 3.91
N PHE A 19 -1.50 -11.49 4.13
CA PHE A 19 -2.40 -12.64 4.17
C PHE A 19 -3.40 -12.58 3.02
N GLY A 20 -3.75 -13.74 2.47
CA GLY A 20 -4.80 -13.88 1.46
C GLY A 20 -5.93 -14.78 1.92
N MET A 21 -7.11 -14.57 1.33
CA MET A 21 -8.32 -15.36 1.54
C MET A 21 -9.15 -15.40 0.26
N ILE A 22 -9.75 -16.56 -0.03
CA ILE A 22 -10.81 -16.71 -1.02
C ILE A 22 -12.08 -17.16 -0.30
N GLY A 23 -13.19 -16.43 -0.50
CA GLY A 23 -14.47 -16.73 0.16
C GLY A 23 -14.34 -16.67 1.68
N SER A 24 -14.72 -17.75 2.36
CA SER A 24 -14.71 -17.89 3.83
C SER A 24 -13.56 -18.76 4.35
N GLN A 25 -12.54 -19.05 3.53
CA GLN A 25 -11.40 -19.87 3.93
C GLN A 25 -10.58 -19.18 5.03
N ARG A 26 -9.81 -19.98 5.79
CA ARG A 26 -8.84 -19.43 6.76
C ARG A 26 -7.80 -18.57 6.02
N LEU A 27 -7.43 -17.45 6.63
CA LEU A 27 -6.33 -16.60 6.16
C LEU A 27 -5.05 -17.42 6.00
N LYS A 28 -4.44 -17.34 4.83
CA LYS A 28 -3.15 -17.96 4.53
C LYS A 28 -2.07 -16.88 4.51
N PRO A 29 -0.95 -17.05 5.24
CA PRO A 29 0.19 -16.15 5.10
C PRO A 29 0.82 -16.38 3.71
N LEU A 30 1.13 -15.31 2.98
CA LEU A 30 1.60 -15.38 1.59
C LEU A 30 3.08 -15.02 1.46
N PHE A 31 3.46 -13.84 1.94
CA PHE A 31 4.83 -13.30 1.87
C PHE A 31 4.97 -12.16 2.87
N GLY A 32 6.20 -11.82 3.24
CA GLY A 32 6.50 -10.60 3.98
C GLY A 32 6.43 -9.38 3.06
N TYR A 33 6.11 -8.23 3.63
CA TYR A 33 6.10 -6.96 2.94
C TYR A 33 6.80 -5.91 3.80
N THR A 34 7.80 -5.26 3.21
CA THR A 34 8.47 -4.12 3.82
C THR A 34 8.40 -2.94 2.87
N GLY A 35 8.07 -1.77 3.39
CA GLY A 35 7.98 -0.55 2.60
C GLY A 35 8.41 0.66 3.40
N PHE A 36 8.83 1.68 2.67
CA PHE A 36 9.20 2.98 3.25
C PHE A 36 8.75 4.07 2.30
N GLY A 37 8.31 5.21 2.84
CA GLY A 37 7.92 6.33 2.01
C GLY A 37 7.82 7.64 2.77
N GLY A 38 7.79 8.71 1.97
CA GLY A 38 7.58 10.07 2.43
C GLY A 38 6.32 10.64 1.81
N PHE A 39 5.38 11.10 2.62
CA PHE A 39 4.09 11.58 2.14
C PHE A 39 3.67 12.89 2.80
N GLN A 40 2.95 13.69 2.02
CA GLN A 40 2.37 14.95 2.45
C GLN A 40 1.02 15.14 1.78
N ALA A 41 0.04 15.60 2.56
CA ALA A 41 -1.28 16.01 2.10
C ALA A 41 -1.45 17.52 2.23
N ARG A 42 -2.28 18.10 1.36
CA ARG A 42 -2.71 19.50 1.45
C ARG A 42 -4.22 19.56 1.26
N LEU A 43 -4.92 20.18 2.21
CA LEU A 43 -6.29 20.61 2.03
C LEU A 43 -6.28 21.86 1.15
N LEU A 44 -7.08 21.86 0.09
CA LEU A 44 -7.23 22.97 -0.85
C LEU A 44 -8.49 23.78 -0.49
N ASP A 45 -8.55 25.03 -0.93
CA ASP A 45 -9.67 25.94 -0.62
C ASP A 45 -11.03 25.43 -1.14
N ASN A 46 -11.02 24.63 -2.20
CA ASN A 46 -12.21 23.97 -2.73
C ASN A 46 -12.62 22.70 -1.97
N GLY A 47 -12.00 22.43 -0.82
CA GLY A 47 -12.27 21.27 0.03
C GLY A 47 -11.64 19.95 -0.46
N HIS A 48 -10.85 19.98 -1.53
CA HIS A 48 -10.15 18.79 -2.02
C HIS A 48 -8.91 18.51 -1.17
N VAL A 49 -8.49 17.24 -1.09
CA VAL A 49 -7.21 16.87 -0.49
C VAL A 49 -6.26 16.40 -1.58
N ARG A 50 -5.14 17.10 -1.75
CA ARG A 50 -4.05 16.70 -2.65
C ARG A 50 -3.00 15.92 -1.86
N LEU A 51 -2.68 14.72 -2.32
CA LEU A 51 -1.62 13.88 -1.79
C LEU A 51 -0.41 13.90 -2.74
N ARG A 52 0.80 14.04 -2.18
CA ARG A 52 2.06 13.78 -2.86
C ARG A 52 2.94 12.85 -2.02
N GLY A 53 3.73 12.02 -2.69
CA GLY A 53 4.73 11.23 -1.99
C GLY A 53 5.62 10.42 -2.91
N LYS A 54 6.49 9.64 -2.27
CA LYS A 54 7.33 8.62 -2.89
C LYS A 54 7.31 7.39 -2.00
N LYS A 55 7.40 6.21 -2.59
CA LYS A 55 7.37 4.95 -1.85
C LYS A 55 8.27 3.91 -2.51
N ILE A 56 8.96 3.16 -1.66
CA ILE A 56 9.58 1.89 -2.02
C ILE A 56 8.87 0.75 -1.31
N GLY A 57 8.90 -0.43 -1.90
CA GLY A 57 8.51 -1.65 -1.23
C GLY A 57 9.11 -2.88 -1.88
N TYR A 58 9.36 -3.89 -1.06
CA TYR A 58 9.80 -5.20 -1.49
C TYR A 58 9.08 -6.30 -0.72
N PHE A 59 9.06 -7.47 -1.31
CA PHE A 59 8.41 -8.67 -0.78
C PHE A 59 9.47 -9.68 -0.35
N THR A 60 9.20 -10.43 0.71
CA THR A 60 10.15 -11.42 1.25
C THR A 60 9.53 -12.78 1.43
N ASP A 61 10.34 -13.83 1.29
CA ASP A 61 9.95 -15.17 1.70
C ASP A 61 9.67 -15.21 3.20
N LEU A 62 8.72 -16.04 3.62
CA LEU A 62 8.33 -16.12 5.04
C LEU A 62 9.26 -16.99 5.88
N ALA A 63 9.92 -17.97 5.26
CA ALA A 63 10.81 -18.89 5.97
C ALA A 63 12.24 -18.34 6.03
N SER A 64 12.78 -17.87 4.90
CA SER A 64 14.15 -17.35 4.83
C SER A 64 14.25 -15.85 5.11
N GLY A 65 13.21 -15.07 4.81
CA GLY A 65 13.26 -13.61 4.87
C GLY A 65 13.96 -12.96 3.67
N ASP A 66 14.41 -13.74 2.69
CA ASP A 66 15.07 -13.23 1.49
C ASP A 66 14.08 -12.45 0.61
N ILE A 67 14.60 -11.47 -0.13
CA ILE A 67 13.79 -10.71 -1.09
C ILE A 67 13.39 -11.63 -2.23
N LEU A 68 12.09 -11.66 -2.54
CA LEU A 68 11.55 -12.50 -3.61
C LEU A 68 11.85 -11.88 -4.98
N GLU A 69 12.35 -12.73 -5.88
CA GLU A 69 12.43 -12.47 -7.33
C GLU A 69 11.29 -13.19 -8.09
N THR A 70 10.90 -14.36 -7.61
CA THR A 70 9.73 -15.12 -8.09
C THR A 70 8.86 -15.53 -6.91
N TRP A 71 7.57 -15.75 -7.16
CA TRP A 71 6.61 -16.17 -6.15
C TRP A 71 5.69 -17.26 -6.68
N ASP A 72 5.57 -18.35 -5.93
CA ASP A 72 4.63 -19.44 -6.23
C ASP A 72 3.25 -19.08 -5.70
N ASN A 73 2.31 -18.77 -6.59
CA ASN A 73 0.98 -18.35 -6.21
C ASN A 73 0.14 -19.56 -5.75
N PRO A 74 -0.23 -19.66 -4.45
CA PRO A 74 -0.95 -20.82 -3.93
C PRO A 74 -2.41 -20.90 -4.39
N TYR A 75 -2.92 -19.88 -5.09
CA TYR A 75 -4.29 -19.83 -5.58
C TYR A 75 -4.41 -20.24 -7.05
N THR A 76 -3.39 -19.98 -7.86
CA THR A 76 -3.37 -20.34 -9.29
C THR A 76 -2.46 -21.53 -9.58
N GLY A 77 -1.49 -21.81 -8.70
CA GLY A 77 -0.44 -22.82 -8.93
C GLY A 77 0.67 -22.36 -9.87
N GLU A 78 0.68 -21.09 -10.28
CA GLU A 78 1.66 -20.52 -11.19
C GLU A 78 2.80 -19.83 -10.43
N THR A 79 4.03 -20.00 -10.90
CA THR A 79 5.17 -19.18 -10.49
C THR A 79 5.16 -17.87 -11.27
N VAL A 80 5.13 -16.74 -10.59
CA VAL A 80 5.13 -15.41 -11.20
C VAL A 80 6.38 -14.61 -10.82
N GLU A 81 6.79 -13.70 -11.70
CA GLU A 81 7.83 -12.71 -11.40
C GLU A 81 7.34 -11.71 -10.35
N VAL A 82 8.20 -11.37 -9.39
CA VAL A 82 7.90 -10.41 -8.33
C VAL A 82 8.44 -9.03 -8.68
N PHE A 83 7.53 -8.07 -8.74
CA PHE A 83 7.86 -6.67 -8.98
C PHE A 83 8.05 -5.92 -7.67
N ASN A 84 9.27 -5.96 -7.13
CA ASN A 84 9.70 -5.01 -6.11
C ASN A 84 9.67 -3.60 -6.73
N PHE A 85 9.16 -2.61 -5.99
CA PHE A 85 8.79 -1.34 -6.62
C PHE A 85 9.43 -0.13 -5.96
N TYR A 86 9.83 0.81 -6.83
CA TYR A 86 10.13 2.18 -6.50
C TYR A 86 9.15 3.08 -7.25
N ASN A 87 8.28 3.74 -6.51
CA ASN A 87 7.42 4.79 -7.04
C ASN A 87 7.98 6.14 -6.61
N ASP A 88 8.61 6.82 -7.56
CA ASP A 88 9.22 8.13 -7.37
C ASP A 88 8.18 9.26 -7.31
N ARG A 89 6.94 9.04 -7.76
CA ARG A 89 5.92 10.09 -7.94
C ARG A 89 4.52 9.54 -7.69
N ILE A 90 4.12 9.54 -6.44
CA ILE A 90 2.72 9.32 -6.05
C ILE A 90 2.01 10.66 -6.04
N ARG A 91 0.90 10.75 -6.78
CA ARG A 91 0.00 11.90 -6.80
C ARG A 91 -1.43 11.41 -6.69
N GLY A 92 -2.17 11.99 -5.74
CA GLY A 92 -3.58 11.69 -5.54
C GLY A 92 -4.36 12.98 -5.31
N CYS A 93 -5.65 12.95 -5.65
CA CYS A 93 -6.59 13.98 -5.31
C CYS A 93 -7.88 13.32 -4.83
N CYS A 94 -8.28 13.60 -3.60
CA CYS A 94 -9.58 13.21 -3.07
C CYS A 94 -10.50 14.42 -3.19
N GLN A 95 -11.61 14.25 -3.90
CA GLN A 95 -12.65 15.26 -4.02
C GLN A 95 -13.71 15.05 -2.92
N PRO A 96 -14.34 16.13 -2.44
CA PRO A 96 -15.51 16.04 -1.59
C PRO A 96 -16.71 15.59 -2.44
N SER A 97 -16.82 14.29 -2.69
CA SER A 97 -18.05 13.68 -3.17
C SER A 97 -18.37 12.43 -2.37
N CYS A 98 -18.73 12.65 -1.10
CA CYS A 98 -19.55 11.72 -0.33
C CYS A 98 -20.87 12.44 -0.03
N ARG A 99 -21.86 12.32 -0.92
CA ARG A 99 -23.25 12.48 -0.48
C ARG A 99 -23.57 11.22 0.30
N ALA A 100 -23.62 11.33 1.62
CA ALA A 100 -24.39 10.38 2.39
C ALA A 100 -25.83 10.44 1.86
N GLN A 101 -26.23 9.46 1.05
CA GLN A 101 -27.65 9.21 0.83
C GLN A 101 -28.22 8.84 2.20
N ARG A 102 -28.81 9.82 2.89
CA ARG A 102 -29.72 9.54 3.99
C ARG A 102 -30.90 8.79 3.41
N SER A 103 -31.10 7.56 3.87
CA SER A 103 -32.31 6.77 3.66
C SER A 103 -33.55 7.63 3.99
N ARG A 104 -34.51 7.66 3.07
CA ARG A 104 -35.91 7.87 3.44
C ARG A 104 -36.53 6.52 3.74
#